data_AF-A0AB33VBA3-F1
#
_entry.id   AF-A0AB33VBA3-F1
#
_cell.length_a   1.000
_cell.length_b   1.000
_cell.length_c   1.000
_cell.angle_alpha   90.00
_cell.angle_beta   90.00
_cell.angle_gamma   90.00
#
_symmetry.space_group_name_H-M   'P 1'
#
loop_
_entity.id
_entity.type
_entity.pdbx_description
1 polymer ?
#
loop_
_entity_poly.entity_id
_entity_poly.type
_entity_poly.pdbx_seq_one_letter_code
_entity_poly.pdbx_strand_id
1 'polypeptide(L)'
;MPAAKHLPAVLQHLTLPVIGSPMFIVSYPELVLAQCKAGIVGAFPALNARPAEVLDDWLTQIQADLAAHRAAHPHAVVGPLAVNQIVHVSNARLEQDVATCVKHKVPIFITSLRAPVREILDAVHSYGGIVLHDVINLRHAEKALEAGVDGLILVAAGAGGHAGTLSPFALVGEVRRIFDGPIALSGAIATGDAILAAQAMGADLAYIGTRFIASREAHAADTYKAAILRAAASDIVYTNLFTGVHGNYIRESIELAGLDPEALPEADKSKMNFGDGSAKAKAWKEIWGAGQGVGQISDLPPAGEIVARLKAEYEAAKLRLALHLRL
;
A
#
# COMPACT_ATOMS: atom_id res chain seq x y z
N MET A 1 -7.96 -23.21 7.46
CA MET A 1 -7.23 -23.44 6.19
C MET A 1 -5.81 -23.80 6.56
N PRO A 2 -5.16 -24.79 5.93
CA PRO A 2 -3.75 -25.02 6.21
C PRO A 2 -2.99 -23.73 5.90
N ALA A 3 -2.10 -23.30 6.80
CA ALA A 3 -1.25 -22.15 6.55
C ALA A 3 -0.55 -22.35 5.20
N ALA A 4 -0.64 -21.36 4.31
CA ALA A 4 0.09 -21.35 3.07
C ALA A 4 1.57 -21.50 3.42
N LYS A 5 2.16 -22.68 3.16
CA LYS A 5 3.51 -23.06 3.64
C LYS A 5 4.61 -22.09 3.15
N HIS A 6 4.31 -21.20 2.21
CA HIS A 6 5.22 -20.22 1.64
C HIS A 6 5.12 -18.80 2.24
N LEU A 7 4.15 -18.49 3.10
CA LEU A 7 4.07 -17.16 3.72
C LEU A 7 5.02 -17.03 4.93
N PRO A 8 5.83 -15.96 5.03
CA PRO A 8 6.59 -15.63 6.24
C PRO A 8 5.68 -15.51 7.46
N ALA A 9 6.18 -15.90 8.64
CA ALA A 9 5.41 -15.92 9.89
C ALA A 9 4.72 -14.58 10.20
N VAL A 10 5.38 -13.46 9.86
CA VAL A 10 4.85 -12.11 10.09
C VAL A 10 3.60 -11.78 9.26
N LEU A 11 3.37 -12.48 8.14
CA LEU A 11 2.17 -12.33 7.30
C LEU A 11 1.11 -13.41 7.60
N GLN A 12 1.38 -14.31 8.55
CA GLN A 12 0.43 -15.33 8.98
C GLN A 12 -0.50 -14.77 10.09
N HIS A 13 -1.66 -15.40 10.27
CA HIS A 13 -2.59 -15.12 11.37
C HIS A 13 -3.17 -13.70 11.43
N LEU A 14 -3.26 -13.00 10.30
CA LEU A 14 -3.98 -11.73 10.20
C LEU A 14 -5.51 -11.95 10.30
N THR A 15 -6.24 -10.92 10.75
CA THR A 15 -7.73 -10.89 10.72
C THR A 15 -8.24 -11.06 9.30
N LEU A 16 -7.53 -10.46 8.34
CA LEU A 16 -7.71 -10.59 6.90
C LEU A 16 -6.34 -10.54 6.22
N PRO A 17 -6.16 -11.19 5.07
CA PRO A 17 -4.91 -11.15 4.30
C PRO A 17 -4.79 -9.80 3.58
N VAL A 18 -4.59 -8.73 4.34
CA VAL A 18 -4.60 -7.34 3.85
C VAL A 18 -3.40 -6.59 4.40
N ILE A 19 -2.80 -5.80 3.51
CA ILE A 19 -1.87 -4.73 3.84
C ILE A 19 -2.56 -3.40 3.52
N GLY A 20 -2.71 -2.55 4.53
CA GLY A 20 -3.06 -1.15 4.33
C GLY A 20 -1.89 -0.45 3.68
N SER A 21 -2.03 -0.03 2.42
CA SER A 21 -0.90 0.48 1.64
C SER A 21 -0.31 1.76 2.28
N PRO A 22 1.01 1.94 2.23
CA PRO A 22 1.67 3.16 2.65
C PRO A 22 1.36 4.27 1.64
N MET A 23 0.65 5.30 2.09
CA MET A 23 0.23 6.41 1.26
C MET A 23 0.97 7.68 1.69
N PHE A 24 1.69 8.28 0.75
CA PHE A 24 2.40 9.53 0.99
C PHE A 24 1.41 10.60 1.47
N ILE A 25 1.81 11.36 2.48
CA ILE A 25 1.00 12.37 3.20
C ILE A 25 -0.32 11.89 3.83
N VAL A 26 -0.73 10.63 3.70
CA VAL A 26 -2.02 10.12 4.24
C VAL A 26 -1.83 9.10 5.36
N SER A 27 -0.88 8.16 5.20
CA SER A 27 -0.60 7.14 6.21
C SER A 27 0.28 7.71 7.31
N TYR A 28 -0.35 8.13 8.41
CA TYR A 28 0.27 8.63 9.64
C TYR A 28 0.04 7.62 10.78
N PRO A 29 0.73 7.77 11.94
CA PRO A 29 0.64 6.81 13.04
C PRO A 29 -0.78 6.45 13.46
N GLU A 30 -1.74 7.38 13.43
CA GLU A 30 -3.13 7.11 13.80
C GLU A 30 -3.77 6.06 12.90
N LEU A 31 -3.65 6.20 11.58
CA LEU A 31 -4.19 5.23 10.61
C LEU A 31 -3.49 3.88 10.73
N VAL A 32 -2.16 3.90 10.83
CA VAL A 32 -1.33 2.69 10.92
C VAL A 32 -1.68 1.90 12.18
N LEU A 33 -1.82 2.58 13.32
CA LEU A 33 -2.22 1.96 14.57
C LEU A 33 -3.63 1.38 14.47
N ALA A 34 -4.58 2.07 13.86
CA ALA A 34 -5.93 1.57 13.69
C ALA A 34 -5.97 0.31 12.82
N GLN A 35 -5.18 0.27 11.74
CA GLN A 35 -5.04 -0.91 10.87
C GLN A 35 -4.40 -2.10 11.62
N CYS A 36 -3.28 -1.88 12.31
CA CYS A 36 -2.61 -2.90 13.10
C CYS A 36 -3.52 -3.45 14.21
N LYS A 37 -4.21 -2.57 14.96
CA LYS A 37 -5.15 -2.97 16.03
C LYS A 37 -6.38 -3.70 15.49
N ALA A 38 -6.78 -3.47 14.25
CA ALA A 38 -7.81 -4.23 13.56
C ALA A 38 -7.32 -5.60 13.03
N GLY A 39 -6.03 -5.89 13.16
CA GLY A 39 -5.43 -7.18 12.83
C GLY A 39 -5.00 -7.35 11.38
N ILE A 40 -4.82 -6.26 10.63
CA ILE A 40 -4.20 -6.27 9.29
C ILE A 40 -2.83 -5.59 9.33
N VAL A 41 -1.99 -5.74 8.31
CA VAL A 41 -0.71 -5.02 8.26
C VAL A 41 -0.98 -3.53 8.08
N GLY A 42 -0.52 -2.70 9.01
CA GLY A 42 -0.53 -1.25 8.87
C GLY A 42 0.78 -0.75 8.29
N ALA A 43 0.73 0.15 7.29
CA ALA A 43 1.94 0.63 6.63
C ALA A 43 1.97 2.14 6.40
N PHE A 44 3.17 2.73 6.46
CA PHE A 44 3.40 4.13 6.08
C PHE A 44 4.74 4.33 5.34
N PRO A 45 4.88 5.35 4.48
CA PRO A 45 6.17 5.76 3.92
C PRO A 45 7.02 6.49 4.96
N ALA A 46 8.30 6.12 5.09
CA ALA A 46 9.24 6.82 5.98
C ALA A 46 9.31 8.32 5.70
N LEU A 47 9.16 8.72 4.43
CA LEU A 47 9.12 10.11 3.99
C LEU A 47 7.95 10.93 4.55
N ASN A 48 6.93 10.32 5.17
CA ASN A 48 5.86 11.05 5.86
C ASN A 48 6.34 11.66 7.18
N ALA A 49 7.30 11.02 7.86
CA ALA A 49 7.91 11.56 9.07
C ALA A 49 8.79 12.75 8.67
N ARG A 50 8.34 13.98 8.99
CA ARG A 50 8.99 15.23 8.62
C ARG A 50 9.06 16.15 9.83
N PRO A 51 10.27 16.59 10.25
CA PRO A 51 11.59 16.25 9.71
C PRO A 51 11.97 14.77 9.94
N ALA A 52 13.12 14.32 9.41
CA ALA A 52 13.46 12.89 9.33
C ALA A 52 13.57 12.21 10.70
N GLU A 53 14.00 12.96 11.71
CA GLU A 53 14.20 12.51 13.09
C GLU A 53 12.90 12.04 13.74
N VAL A 54 11.75 12.58 13.29
CA VAL A 54 10.42 12.20 13.77
C VAL A 54 10.10 10.72 13.51
N LEU A 55 10.81 10.07 12.58
CA LEU A 55 10.63 8.65 12.31
C LEU A 55 10.95 7.79 13.56
N ASP A 56 11.97 8.17 14.35
CA ASP A 56 12.35 7.45 15.57
C ASP A 56 11.23 7.53 16.62
N ASP A 57 10.64 8.73 16.78
CA ASP A 57 9.53 8.98 17.70
C ASP A 57 8.27 8.21 17.27
N TRP A 58 7.95 8.23 15.97
CA TRP A 58 6.80 7.50 15.43
C TRP A 58 6.91 6.00 15.66
N LEU A 59 8.08 5.41 15.38
CA LEU A 59 8.31 3.98 15.58
C LEU A 59 8.24 3.60 17.06
N THR A 60 8.84 4.43 17.94
CA THR A 60 8.75 4.26 19.40
C THR A 60 7.30 4.26 19.87
N GLN A 61 6.52 5.28 19.47
CA GLN A 61 5.12 5.43 19.84
C GLN A 61 4.28 4.26 19.33
N ILE A 62 4.42 3.89 18.06
CA ILE A 62 3.64 2.80 17.46
C ILE A 62 3.93 1.48 18.19
N GLN A 63 5.20 1.17 18.46
CA GLN A 63 5.57 -0.06 19.17
C GLN A 63 5.01 -0.10 20.59
N ALA A 64 5.11 1.00 21.33
CA ALA A 64 4.56 1.12 22.68
C ALA A 64 3.03 0.93 22.69
N ASP A 65 2.32 1.59 21.78
CA ASP A 65 0.86 1.49 21.69
C ASP A 65 0.39 0.09 21.29
N LEU A 66 1.09 -0.57 20.36
CA LEU A 66 0.76 -1.94 19.97
C LEU A 66 1.08 -2.93 21.10
N ALA A 67 2.16 -2.71 21.86
CA ALA A 67 2.46 -3.53 23.04
C ALA A 67 1.39 -3.38 24.13
N ALA A 68 1.00 -2.14 24.45
CA ALA A 68 -0.07 -1.85 25.40
C ALA A 68 -1.41 -2.45 24.94
N HIS A 69 -1.74 -2.35 23.64
CA HIS A 69 -2.96 -2.93 23.11
C HIS A 69 -2.98 -4.46 23.22
N ARG A 70 -1.86 -5.14 22.91
CA ARG A 70 -1.73 -6.60 23.08
C ARG A 70 -1.88 -7.02 24.54
N ALA A 71 -1.30 -6.26 25.47
CA ALA A 71 -1.44 -6.54 26.90
C ALA A 71 -2.89 -6.38 27.40
N ALA A 72 -3.60 -5.35 26.92
CA ALA A 72 -4.99 -5.10 27.27
C ALA A 72 -5.97 -6.07 26.58
N HIS A 73 -5.60 -6.65 25.44
CA HIS A 73 -6.46 -7.52 24.63
C HIS A 73 -5.70 -8.80 24.22
N PRO A 74 -5.43 -9.73 25.15
CA PRO A 74 -4.57 -10.89 24.91
C PRO A 74 -5.09 -11.86 23.83
N HIS A 75 -6.37 -11.76 23.45
CA HIS A 75 -7.00 -12.58 22.41
C HIS A 75 -7.20 -11.80 21.09
N ALA A 76 -6.89 -10.51 21.04
CA ALA A 76 -7.02 -9.73 19.81
C ALA A 76 -5.90 -10.10 18.85
N VAL A 77 -6.25 -10.27 17.57
CA VAL A 77 -5.28 -10.36 16.49
C VAL A 77 -4.76 -8.96 16.21
N VAL A 78 -3.45 -8.76 16.39
CA VAL A 78 -2.78 -7.47 16.13
C VAL A 78 -1.81 -7.65 14.98
N GLY A 79 -2.05 -6.94 13.89
CA GLY A 79 -1.22 -7.00 12.69
C GLY A 79 0.15 -6.35 12.89
N PRO A 80 1.13 -6.70 12.05
CA PRO A 80 2.47 -6.13 12.09
C PRO A 80 2.50 -4.73 11.46
N LEU A 81 3.56 -3.99 11.80
CA LEU A 81 3.91 -2.74 11.16
C LEU A 81 4.74 -2.98 9.89
N ALA A 82 4.47 -2.24 8.83
CA ALA A 82 5.35 -2.12 7.68
C ALA A 82 5.78 -0.67 7.42
N VAL A 83 6.99 -0.47 6.91
CA VAL A 83 7.48 0.87 6.54
C VAL A 83 7.99 0.86 5.11
N ASN A 84 7.51 1.80 4.30
CA ASN A 84 7.93 1.96 2.90
C ASN A 84 9.17 2.85 2.77
N GLN A 85 10.11 2.37 1.96
CA GLN A 85 11.36 3.01 1.58
C GLN A 85 11.36 3.27 0.07
N ILE A 86 11.49 4.54 -0.33
CA ILE A 86 11.65 4.91 -1.74
C ILE A 86 13.11 4.73 -2.14
N VAL A 87 13.40 3.68 -2.92
CA VAL A 87 14.76 3.35 -3.36
C VAL A 87 15.08 4.14 -4.63
N HIS A 88 15.56 5.37 -4.47
CA HIS A 88 15.99 6.21 -5.57
C HIS A 88 17.20 7.07 -5.17
N VAL A 89 18.11 7.31 -6.11
CA VAL A 89 19.34 8.09 -5.87
C VAL A 89 19.09 9.53 -5.42
N SER A 90 17.91 10.08 -5.73
CA SER A 90 17.53 11.42 -5.29
C SER A 90 16.96 11.45 -3.86
N ASN A 91 16.69 10.29 -3.24
CA ASN A 91 16.18 10.22 -1.88
C ASN A 91 17.35 10.37 -0.91
N ALA A 92 17.64 11.61 -0.50
CA ALA A 92 18.72 11.95 0.42
C ALA A 92 18.54 11.35 1.83
N ARG A 93 17.36 10.85 2.16
CA ARG A 93 17.03 10.30 3.48
C ARG A 93 17.09 8.79 3.59
N LEU A 94 17.23 8.08 2.46
CA LEU A 94 17.08 6.62 2.42
C LEU A 94 17.96 5.91 3.45
N GLU A 95 19.23 6.29 3.55
CA GLU A 95 20.17 5.66 4.48
C GLU A 95 19.76 5.90 5.95
N GLN A 96 19.43 7.14 6.32
CA GLN A 96 18.97 7.49 7.67
C GLN A 96 17.66 6.79 8.04
N ASP A 97 16.70 6.77 7.12
CA ASP A 97 15.39 6.16 7.35
C ASP A 97 15.51 4.63 7.50
N VAL A 98 16.35 3.98 6.67
CA VAL A 98 16.67 2.54 6.79
C VAL A 98 17.36 2.24 8.12
N ALA A 99 18.39 3.01 8.50
CA ALA A 99 19.09 2.82 9.77
C ALA A 99 18.15 2.92 10.98
N THR A 100 17.23 3.89 10.94
CA THR A 100 16.20 4.06 11.98
C THR A 100 15.26 2.86 12.03
N CYS A 101 14.75 2.40 10.88
CA CYS A 101 13.87 1.24 10.83
C CYS A 101 14.58 -0.06 11.28
N VAL A 102 15.88 -0.22 11.00
CA VAL A 102 16.70 -1.35 11.48
C VAL A 102 16.91 -1.28 12.99
N LYS A 103 17.22 -0.10 13.56
CA LYS A 103 17.31 0.13 15.02
C LYS A 103 16.04 -0.34 15.73
N HIS A 104 14.88 -0.04 15.15
CA HIS A 104 13.56 -0.43 15.66
C HIS A 104 13.13 -1.85 15.28
N LYS A 105 13.91 -2.58 14.47
CA LYS A 105 13.58 -3.92 13.96
C LYS A 105 12.18 -3.97 13.33
N VAL A 106 11.87 -3.02 12.45
CA VAL A 106 10.58 -2.95 11.75
C VAL A 106 10.32 -4.29 11.03
N PRO A 107 9.18 -4.97 11.28
CA PRO A 107 9.00 -6.35 10.83
C PRO A 107 8.93 -6.52 9.31
N ILE A 108 8.41 -5.52 8.60
CA ILE A 108 8.20 -5.56 7.16
C ILE A 108 8.72 -4.27 6.54
N PHE A 109 9.68 -4.38 5.64
CA PHE A 109 10.06 -3.29 4.76
C PHE A 109 9.28 -3.43 3.45
N ILE A 110 8.72 -2.32 3.00
CA ILE A 110 8.18 -2.20 1.64
C ILE A 110 9.17 -1.34 0.85
N THR A 111 9.60 -1.79 -0.32
CA THR A 111 10.51 -1.03 -1.18
C THR A 111 9.85 -0.73 -2.51
N SER A 112 10.21 0.39 -3.14
CA SER A 112 9.57 0.85 -4.38
C SER A 112 10.56 1.56 -5.31
N LEU A 113 10.14 1.73 -6.57
CA LEU A 113 10.88 2.32 -7.69
C LEU A 113 12.04 1.46 -8.23
N ARG A 114 13.15 1.36 -7.50
CA ARG A 114 14.30 0.53 -7.90
C ARG A 114 14.39 -0.67 -6.96
N ALA A 115 14.83 -1.80 -7.49
CA ALA A 115 15.13 -2.96 -6.66
C ALA A 115 16.09 -2.55 -5.52
N PRO A 116 15.84 -2.96 -4.26
CA PRO A 116 16.69 -2.60 -3.13
C PRO A 116 18.09 -3.17 -3.31
N VAL A 117 19.08 -2.43 -2.81
CA VAL A 117 20.47 -2.91 -2.77
C VAL A 117 20.64 -3.98 -1.69
N ARG A 118 21.67 -4.81 -1.85
CA ARG A 118 21.89 -6.00 -1.01
C ARG A 118 22.04 -5.65 0.46
N GLU A 119 22.66 -4.51 0.77
CA GLU A 119 22.90 -4.01 2.12
C GLU A 119 21.59 -3.76 2.88
N ILE A 120 20.55 -3.28 2.19
CA ILE A 120 19.22 -3.09 2.81
C ILE A 120 18.61 -4.45 3.16
N LEU A 121 18.70 -5.43 2.26
CA LEU A 121 18.19 -6.78 2.47
C LEU A 121 18.91 -7.47 3.63
N ASP A 122 20.24 -7.48 3.62
CA ASP A 122 21.05 -8.10 4.66
C ASP A 122 20.77 -7.47 6.04
N ALA A 123 20.62 -6.14 6.10
CA ALA A 123 20.28 -5.45 7.35
C ALA A 123 18.89 -5.87 7.87
N VAL A 124 17.88 -5.95 7.01
CA VAL A 124 16.52 -6.35 7.39
C VAL A 124 16.46 -7.83 7.81
N HIS A 125 17.10 -8.71 7.03
CA HIS A 125 17.16 -10.14 7.30
C HIS A 125 17.93 -10.48 8.58
N SER A 126 18.92 -9.66 8.98
CA SER A 126 19.73 -9.88 10.18
C SER A 126 18.94 -9.99 11.50
N TYR A 127 17.74 -9.40 11.55
CA TYR A 127 16.83 -9.49 12.71
C TYR A 127 15.53 -10.25 12.41
N GLY A 128 15.43 -10.90 11.25
CA GLY A 128 14.26 -11.67 10.84
C GLY A 128 13.11 -10.86 10.24
N GLY A 129 13.34 -9.59 9.88
CA GLY A 129 12.38 -8.82 9.08
C GLY A 129 12.31 -9.35 7.64
N ILE A 130 11.29 -8.95 6.90
CA ILE A 130 11.14 -9.29 5.48
C ILE A 130 11.07 -8.03 4.61
N VAL A 131 11.38 -8.17 3.32
CA VAL A 131 11.28 -7.11 2.31
C VAL A 131 10.30 -7.51 1.22
N LEU A 132 9.24 -6.70 1.06
CA LEU A 132 8.31 -6.77 -0.05
C LEU A 132 8.61 -5.66 -1.05
N HIS A 133 8.53 -5.91 -2.35
CA HIS A 133 8.85 -4.91 -3.38
C HIS A 133 7.69 -4.64 -4.33
N ASP A 134 7.38 -3.36 -4.54
CA ASP A 134 6.36 -2.90 -5.49
C ASP A 134 6.84 -3.07 -6.94
N VAL A 135 6.04 -3.78 -7.75
CA VAL A 135 6.31 -4.02 -9.17
C VAL A 135 5.06 -3.82 -10.01
N ILE A 136 5.24 -3.32 -11.23
CA ILE A 136 4.12 -3.00 -12.15
C ILE A 136 4.12 -3.86 -13.42
N ASN A 137 5.14 -4.71 -13.61
CA ASN A 137 5.32 -5.59 -14.76
C ASN A 137 6.27 -6.74 -14.43
N LEU A 138 6.32 -7.75 -15.31
CA LEU A 138 7.14 -8.95 -15.12
C LEU A 138 8.64 -8.65 -15.02
N ARG A 139 9.17 -7.75 -15.85
CA ARG A 139 10.58 -7.36 -15.80
C ARG A 139 10.99 -6.78 -14.44
N HIS A 140 10.12 -5.97 -13.84
CA HIS A 140 10.37 -5.41 -12.50
C HIS A 140 10.30 -6.51 -11.43
N ALA A 141 9.38 -7.47 -11.57
CA ALA A 141 9.32 -8.66 -10.71
C ALA A 141 10.62 -9.45 -10.76
N GLU A 142 11.10 -9.80 -11.97
CA GLU A 142 12.38 -10.51 -12.16
C GLU A 142 13.54 -9.78 -11.49
N LYS A 143 13.66 -8.46 -11.67
CA LYS A 143 14.74 -7.67 -11.06
C LYS A 143 14.65 -7.59 -9.54
N ALA A 144 13.45 -7.52 -8.99
CA ALA A 144 13.26 -7.54 -7.54
C ALA A 144 13.64 -8.91 -6.95
N LEU A 145 13.23 -10.00 -7.61
CA LEU A 145 13.58 -11.36 -7.21
C LEU A 145 15.08 -11.63 -7.32
N GLU A 146 15.74 -11.16 -8.40
CA GLU A 146 17.20 -11.20 -8.55
C GLU A 146 17.92 -10.49 -7.38
N ALA A 147 17.37 -9.39 -6.87
CA ALA A 147 17.94 -8.70 -5.72
C ALA A 147 17.81 -9.51 -4.43
N GLY A 148 16.80 -10.38 -4.31
CA GLY A 148 16.57 -11.26 -3.17
C GLY A 148 15.49 -10.78 -2.20
N VAL A 149 14.46 -10.08 -2.71
CA VAL A 149 13.28 -9.70 -1.91
C VAL A 149 12.46 -10.95 -1.52
N ASP A 150 11.81 -10.91 -0.36
CA ASP A 150 11.03 -12.03 0.16
C ASP A 150 9.67 -12.17 -0.52
N GLY A 151 9.14 -11.08 -1.10
CA GLY A 151 7.84 -11.08 -1.75
C GLY A 151 7.61 -9.89 -2.67
N LEU A 152 6.53 -9.97 -3.44
CA LEU A 152 6.19 -9.00 -4.47
C LEU A 152 4.83 -8.36 -4.16
N ILE A 153 4.76 -7.04 -4.34
CA ILE A 153 3.51 -6.29 -4.36
C ILE A 153 3.22 -5.91 -5.81
N LEU A 154 2.24 -6.57 -6.41
CA LEU A 154 1.86 -6.37 -7.80
C LEU A 154 0.92 -5.16 -7.88
N VAL A 155 1.44 -4.01 -8.31
CA VAL A 155 0.67 -2.78 -8.45
C VAL A 155 0.05 -2.70 -9.84
N ALA A 156 -1.07 -3.41 -10.00
CA ALA A 156 -1.78 -3.58 -11.25
C ALA A 156 -2.63 -2.36 -11.63
N ALA A 157 -3.29 -2.46 -12.79
CA ALA A 157 -4.23 -1.46 -13.28
C ALA A 157 -5.28 -1.09 -12.22
N GLY A 158 -5.56 0.21 -12.11
CA GLY A 158 -6.55 0.76 -11.19
C GLY A 158 -6.07 0.96 -9.75
N ALA A 159 -4.78 0.72 -9.44
CA ALA A 159 -4.20 1.13 -8.15
C ALA A 159 -4.08 2.66 -8.05
N GLY A 160 -4.21 3.24 -6.86
CA GLY A 160 -4.08 4.69 -6.66
C GLY A 160 -2.62 5.15 -6.62
N GLY A 161 -2.35 6.37 -7.07
CA GLY A 161 -0.96 6.85 -7.19
C GLY A 161 -0.21 6.08 -8.25
N HIS A 162 1.12 5.91 -8.11
CA HIS A 162 1.93 5.21 -9.10
C HIS A 162 1.46 3.77 -9.32
N ALA A 163 1.13 3.43 -10.56
CA ALA A 163 0.49 2.16 -10.90
C ALA A 163 0.91 1.64 -12.28
N GLY A 164 0.79 0.33 -12.46
CA GLY A 164 0.90 -0.29 -13.78
C GLY A 164 -0.40 -0.19 -14.59
N THR A 165 -0.32 -0.58 -15.86
CA THR A 165 -1.47 -0.66 -16.77
C THR A 165 -1.92 -2.10 -17.02
N LEU A 166 -1.20 -3.09 -16.50
CA LEU A 166 -1.52 -4.50 -16.71
C LEU A 166 -2.73 -4.91 -15.89
N SER A 167 -3.61 -5.69 -16.50
CA SER A 167 -4.72 -6.35 -15.82
C SER A 167 -4.22 -7.22 -14.66
N PRO A 168 -4.90 -7.23 -13.50
CA PRO A 168 -4.52 -8.10 -12.39
C PRO A 168 -4.54 -9.59 -12.78
N PHE A 169 -5.48 -10.01 -13.63
CA PHE A 169 -5.55 -11.41 -14.12
C PHE A 169 -4.32 -11.82 -14.91
N ALA A 170 -3.78 -10.91 -15.73
CA ALA A 170 -2.56 -11.17 -16.49
C ALA A 170 -1.33 -11.12 -15.59
N LEU A 171 -1.15 -10.03 -14.83
CA LEU A 171 0.06 -9.80 -14.05
C LEU A 171 0.27 -10.87 -12.96
N VAL A 172 -0.78 -11.23 -12.21
CA VAL A 172 -0.68 -12.29 -11.18
C VAL A 172 -0.33 -13.63 -11.82
N GLY A 173 -1.03 -14.00 -12.91
CA GLY A 173 -0.81 -15.27 -13.60
C GLY A 173 0.60 -15.39 -14.18
N GLU A 174 1.14 -14.32 -14.78
CA GLU A 174 2.50 -14.34 -15.31
C GLU A 174 3.57 -14.45 -14.23
N VAL A 175 3.45 -13.70 -13.14
CA VAL A 175 4.41 -13.74 -12.03
C VAL A 175 4.37 -15.10 -11.32
N ARG A 176 3.19 -15.71 -11.16
CA ARG A 176 3.07 -17.05 -10.57
C ARG A 176 3.76 -18.15 -11.36
N ARG A 177 4.09 -17.95 -12.65
CA ARG A 177 4.91 -18.92 -13.40
C ARG A 177 6.37 -18.93 -12.98
N ILE A 178 6.85 -17.86 -12.34
CA ILE A 178 8.26 -17.69 -11.98
C ILE A 178 8.48 -17.54 -10.46
N PHE A 179 7.41 -17.44 -9.66
CA PHE A 179 7.50 -17.14 -8.24
C PHE A 179 6.38 -17.77 -7.41
N ASP A 180 6.78 -18.65 -6.48
CA ASP A 180 5.89 -19.33 -5.54
C ASP A 180 5.80 -18.64 -4.17
N GLY A 181 6.56 -17.56 -3.96
CA GLY A 181 6.58 -16.85 -2.68
C GLY A 181 5.40 -15.86 -2.48
N PRO A 182 5.44 -15.06 -1.41
CA PRO A 182 4.40 -14.11 -1.05
C PRO A 182 4.08 -13.08 -2.14
N ILE A 183 2.82 -13.04 -2.57
CA ILE A 183 2.30 -12.02 -3.48
C ILE A 183 1.20 -11.21 -2.81
N ALA A 184 1.36 -9.89 -2.75
CA ALA A 184 0.26 -8.98 -2.47
C ALA A 184 -0.22 -8.31 -3.76
N LEU A 185 -1.53 -8.27 -4.01
CA LEU A 185 -2.09 -7.60 -5.18
C LEU A 185 -2.66 -6.24 -4.80
N SER A 186 -2.26 -5.21 -5.54
CA SER A 186 -2.87 -3.87 -5.51
C SER A 186 -3.57 -3.60 -6.85
N GLY A 187 -4.64 -2.82 -6.82
CA GLY A 187 -5.41 -2.45 -8.01
C GLY A 187 -6.91 -2.56 -7.79
N ALA A 188 -7.60 -1.42 -7.68
CA ALA A 188 -9.06 -1.32 -7.55
C ALA A 188 -9.73 -2.13 -6.41
N ILE A 189 -8.97 -2.67 -5.44
CA ILE A 189 -9.52 -3.43 -4.30
C ILE A 189 -10.07 -2.47 -3.24
N ALA A 190 -11.38 -2.54 -2.99
CA ALA A 190 -12.06 -1.72 -1.98
C ALA A 190 -13.07 -2.50 -1.10
N THR A 191 -13.31 -3.78 -1.39
CA THR A 191 -14.32 -4.64 -0.75
C THR A 191 -13.76 -6.02 -0.39
N GLY A 192 -14.43 -6.72 0.53
CA GLY A 192 -14.08 -8.09 0.91
C GLY A 192 -14.17 -9.11 -0.23
N ASP A 193 -15.13 -8.91 -1.14
CA ASP A 193 -15.24 -9.64 -2.41
C ASP A 193 -13.96 -9.55 -3.23
N ALA A 194 -13.42 -8.33 -3.38
CA ALA A 194 -12.21 -8.10 -4.15
C ALA A 194 -10.97 -8.71 -3.48
N ILE A 195 -10.94 -8.79 -2.14
CA ILE A 195 -9.88 -9.52 -1.41
C ILE A 195 -9.92 -11.01 -1.76
N LEU A 196 -11.10 -11.62 -1.74
CA LEU A 196 -11.23 -13.04 -2.12
C LEU A 196 -10.90 -13.27 -3.59
N ALA A 197 -11.31 -12.37 -4.48
CA ALA A 197 -10.98 -12.42 -5.90
C ALA A 197 -9.46 -12.34 -6.15
N ALA A 198 -8.75 -11.48 -5.41
CA ALA A 198 -7.29 -11.42 -5.44
C ALA A 198 -6.66 -12.77 -5.09
N GLN A 199 -7.17 -13.42 -4.03
CA GLN A 199 -6.69 -14.75 -3.64
C GLN A 199 -7.01 -15.83 -4.67
N ALA A 200 -8.21 -15.78 -5.26
CA ALA A 200 -8.61 -16.71 -6.31
C ALA A 200 -7.75 -16.59 -7.58
N MET A 201 -7.24 -15.39 -7.89
CA MET A 201 -6.26 -15.19 -8.97
C MET A 201 -4.86 -15.73 -8.65
N GLY A 202 -4.60 -16.07 -7.39
CA GLY A 202 -3.32 -16.59 -6.92
C GLY A 202 -2.50 -15.60 -6.11
N ALA A 203 -2.97 -14.39 -5.79
CA ALA A 203 -2.30 -13.57 -4.78
C ALA A 203 -2.50 -14.16 -3.37
N ASP A 204 -1.64 -13.81 -2.42
CA ASP A 204 -1.79 -14.22 -1.03
C ASP A 204 -2.49 -13.15 -0.20
N LEU A 205 -2.18 -11.87 -0.47
CA LEU A 205 -2.74 -10.72 0.22
C LEU A 205 -3.32 -9.69 -0.76
N ALA A 206 -4.26 -8.89 -0.27
CA ALA A 206 -4.66 -7.65 -0.91
C ALA A 206 -3.84 -6.47 -0.34
N TYR A 207 -3.56 -5.48 -1.19
CA TYR A 207 -2.83 -4.27 -0.85
C TYR A 207 -3.72 -3.05 -1.16
N ILE A 208 -4.27 -2.43 -0.12
CA ILE A 208 -5.43 -1.53 -0.23
C ILE A 208 -5.06 -0.10 0.20
N GLY A 209 -5.27 0.87 -0.69
CA GLY A 209 -5.03 2.29 -0.43
C GLY A 209 -6.30 3.13 -0.33
N THR A 210 -6.91 3.45 -1.47
CA THR A 210 -8.05 4.40 -1.59
C THR A 210 -9.14 4.23 -0.53
N ARG A 211 -9.53 2.98 -0.22
CA ARG A 211 -10.54 2.67 0.80
C ARG A 211 -10.17 3.19 2.20
N PHE A 212 -8.89 3.16 2.56
CA PHE A 212 -8.40 3.65 3.85
C PHE A 212 -8.16 5.16 3.88
N ILE A 213 -8.09 5.85 2.73
CA ILE A 213 -8.08 7.33 2.70
C ILE A 213 -9.42 7.87 3.22
N ALA A 214 -10.52 7.23 2.84
CA ALA A 214 -11.85 7.49 3.38
C ALA A 214 -12.05 6.79 4.74
N SER A 215 -11.19 7.13 5.69
CA SER A 215 -11.30 6.77 7.11
C SER A 215 -11.14 8.02 7.99
N ARG A 216 -11.50 7.92 9.27
CA ARG A 216 -11.34 9.06 10.21
C ARG A 216 -9.87 9.33 10.51
N GLU A 217 -9.09 8.28 10.64
CA GLU A 217 -7.69 8.29 11.07
C GLU A 217 -6.72 8.71 9.96
N ALA A 218 -7.12 8.62 8.69
CA ALA A 218 -6.30 9.04 7.57
C ALA A 218 -5.97 10.54 7.63
N HIS A 219 -4.70 10.89 7.46
CA HIS A 219 -4.22 12.27 7.39
C HIS A 219 -4.46 12.88 6.01
N ALA A 220 -5.72 12.92 5.57
CA ALA A 220 -6.13 13.54 4.31
C ALA A 220 -7.04 14.73 4.59
N ALA A 221 -6.94 15.78 3.77
CA ALA A 221 -7.86 16.91 3.84
C ALA A 221 -9.32 16.46 3.66
N ASP A 222 -10.26 17.12 4.35
CA ASP A 222 -11.67 16.77 4.24
C ASP A 222 -12.21 16.91 2.81
N THR A 223 -11.66 17.85 2.03
CA THR A 223 -11.98 18.01 0.61
C THR A 223 -11.57 16.79 -0.22
N TYR A 224 -10.40 16.23 0.05
CA TYR A 224 -9.93 15.01 -0.58
C TYR A 224 -10.79 13.81 -0.18
N LYS A 225 -11.08 13.64 1.12
CA LYS A 225 -11.99 12.59 1.59
C LYS A 225 -13.37 12.72 0.94
N ALA A 226 -13.90 13.93 0.83
CA ALA A 226 -15.20 14.18 0.19
C ALA A 226 -15.18 13.90 -1.32
N ALA A 227 -14.06 14.20 -2.01
CA ALA A 227 -13.89 13.87 -3.43
C ALA A 227 -13.89 12.36 -3.67
N ILE A 228 -13.30 11.57 -2.77
CA ILE A 228 -13.36 10.10 -2.82
C ILE A 228 -14.81 9.59 -2.76
N LEU A 229 -15.67 10.21 -1.95
CA LEU A 229 -17.09 9.79 -1.86
C LEU A 229 -17.92 10.14 -3.10
N ARG A 230 -17.47 11.12 -3.90
CA ARG A 230 -18.15 11.56 -5.12
C ARG A 230 -17.65 10.85 -6.37
N ALA A 231 -16.38 10.45 -6.37
CA ALA A 231 -15.72 9.94 -7.56
C ALA A 231 -16.19 8.53 -7.94
N ALA A 232 -16.31 8.30 -9.23
CA ALA A 232 -16.45 6.99 -9.85
C ALA A 232 -15.12 6.55 -10.50
N ALA A 233 -15.07 5.31 -10.99
CA ALA A 233 -13.88 4.80 -11.67
C ALA A 233 -13.51 5.62 -12.93
N SER A 234 -14.49 6.23 -13.60
CA SER A 234 -14.31 7.13 -14.76
C SER A 234 -13.66 8.48 -14.41
N ASP A 235 -13.66 8.85 -13.13
CA ASP A 235 -13.06 10.09 -12.62
C ASP A 235 -11.60 9.90 -12.22
N ILE A 236 -11.02 8.74 -12.52
CA ILE A 236 -9.61 8.45 -12.25
C ILE A 236 -8.81 8.65 -13.53
N VAL A 237 -7.88 9.61 -13.48
CA VAL A 237 -7.04 10.03 -14.60
C VAL A 237 -5.63 9.47 -14.42
N TYR A 238 -5.18 8.69 -15.41
CA TYR A 238 -3.85 8.09 -15.42
C TYR A 238 -2.86 8.99 -16.17
N THR A 239 -1.92 9.60 -15.45
CA THR A 239 -0.96 10.56 -16.03
C THR A 239 0.37 10.53 -15.28
N ASN A 240 1.46 10.94 -15.94
CA ASN A 240 2.76 11.15 -15.31
C ASN A 240 3.07 12.61 -14.97
N LEU A 241 2.18 13.54 -15.28
CA LEU A 241 2.45 14.97 -15.23
C LEU A 241 2.99 15.45 -13.88
N PHE A 242 2.43 14.94 -12.79
CA PHE A 242 2.66 15.51 -11.46
C PHE A 242 3.99 15.06 -10.83
N THR A 243 4.51 13.91 -11.25
CA THR A 243 5.59 13.22 -10.53
C THR A 243 6.72 12.73 -11.46
N GLY A 244 6.47 12.72 -12.78
CA GLY A 244 7.32 12.07 -13.77
C GLY A 244 7.09 10.57 -13.90
N VAL A 245 6.31 9.95 -13.00
CA VAL A 245 5.90 8.53 -13.06
C VAL A 245 4.40 8.47 -13.23
N HIS A 246 3.92 7.59 -14.10
CA HIS A 246 2.49 7.45 -14.29
C HIS A 246 1.80 7.00 -13.00
N GLY A 247 0.71 7.67 -12.67
CA GLY A 247 -0.15 7.31 -11.55
C GLY A 247 -1.60 7.73 -11.78
N ASN A 248 -2.47 7.24 -10.92
CA ASN A 248 -3.91 7.49 -10.95
C ASN A 248 -4.31 8.57 -9.94
N TYR A 249 -5.00 9.60 -10.43
CA TYR A 249 -5.42 10.78 -9.68
C TYR A 249 -6.90 11.09 -9.88
N ILE A 250 -7.54 11.72 -8.89
CA ILE A 250 -8.94 12.15 -8.98
C ILE A 250 -9.03 13.36 -9.91
N ARG A 251 -9.88 13.25 -10.94
CA ARG A 251 -10.21 14.30 -11.91
C ARG A 251 -10.50 15.65 -11.26
N GLU A 252 -11.35 15.66 -10.23
CA GLU A 252 -11.76 16.87 -9.51
C GLU A 252 -10.55 17.69 -9.02
N SER A 253 -9.50 17.03 -8.51
CA SER A 253 -8.30 17.70 -8.01
C SER A 253 -7.48 18.38 -9.13
N ILE A 254 -7.52 17.81 -10.32
CA ILE A 254 -6.85 18.33 -11.53
C ILE A 254 -7.59 19.57 -12.04
N GLU A 255 -8.93 19.51 -12.07
CA GLU A 255 -9.79 20.64 -12.45
C GLU A 255 -9.66 21.80 -11.46
N LEU A 256 -9.64 21.51 -10.15
CA LEU A 256 -9.40 22.52 -9.10
C LEU A 256 -8.03 23.19 -9.22
N ALA A 257 -7.04 22.50 -9.77
CA ALA A 257 -5.72 23.05 -10.09
C ALA A 257 -5.70 23.89 -11.40
N GLY A 258 -6.84 24.02 -12.08
CA GLY A 258 -6.99 24.79 -13.32
C GLY A 258 -6.45 24.07 -14.56
N LEU A 259 -6.36 22.74 -14.53
CA LEU A 259 -5.88 21.92 -15.65
C LEU A 259 -7.05 21.17 -16.31
N ASP A 260 -6.97 20.96 -17.62
CA ASP A 260 -7.90 20.10 -18.36
C ASP A 260 -7.46 18.63 -18.23
N PRO A 261 -8.23 17.76 -17.56
CA PRO A 261 -7.86 16.35 -17.39
C PRO A 261 -7.83 15.55 -18.70
N GLU A 262 -8.49 16.02 -19.77
CA GLU A 262 -8.49 15.38 -21.09
C GLU A 262 -7.30 15.82 -21.97
N ALA A 263 -6.58 16.87 -21.57
CA ALA A 263 -5.51 17.49 -22.36
C ALA A 263 -4.24 17.75 -21.54
N LEU A 264 -3.90 16.83 -20.63
CA LEU A 264 -2.71 16.96 -19.80
C LEU A 264 -1.41 16.74 -20.61
N PRO A 265 -0.40 17.60 -20.44
CA PRO A 265 0.91 17.37 -21.05
C PRO A 265 1.63 16.16 -20.43
N GLU A 266 2.48 15.50 -21.22
CA GLU A 266 3.37 14.45 -20.71
C GLU A 266 4.59 15.05 -20.00
N ALA A 267 4.94 14.51 -18.83
CA ALA A 267 6.16 14.89 -18.12
C ALA A 267 7.39 14.12 -18.62
N ASP A 268 8.54 14.80 -18.61
CA ASP A 268 9.85 14.21 -18.88
C ASP A 268 10.34 13.41 -17.67
N LYS A 269 10.50 12.09 -17.85
CA LYS A 269 10.93 11.14 -16.80
C LYS A 269 12.32 11.47 -16.22
N SER A 270 13.17 12.17 -16.96
CA SER A 270 14.53 12.54 -16.50
C SER A 270 14.52 13.62 -15.40
N LYS A 271 13.39 14.30 -15.18
CA LYS A 271 13.24 15.39 -14.21
C LYS A 271 12.69 14.98 -12.84
N MET A 272 12.61 13.66 -12.58
CA MET A 272 12.08 13.10 -11.33
C MET A 272 12.97 13.43 -10.13
N ASN A 273 12.38 13.95 -9.05
CA ASN A 273 13.11 14.35 -7.84
C ASN A 273 12.33 14.05 -6.55
N PHE A 274 12.87 13.15 -5.74
CA PHE A 274 12.36 12.81 -4.39
C PHE A 274 13.13 13.49 -3.25
N GLY A 275 14.11 14.35 -3.55
CA GLY A 275 14.82 15.16 -2.58
C GLY A 275 13.94 16.33 -2.08
N ASP A 276 14.19 16.75 -0.84
CA ASP A 276 13.37 17.69 -0.06
C ASP A 276 12.73 18.81 -0.90
N GLY A 277 11.43 18.64 -1.17
CA GLY A 277 10.50 19.70 -1.59
C GLY A 277 10.53 20.18 -3.05
N SER A 278 11.36 19.62 -3.93
CA SER A 278 11.65 20.26 -5.24
C SER A 278 10.91 19.73 -6.48
N ALA A 279 9.92 18.84 -6.32
CA ALA A 279 8.87 18.65 -7.33
C ALA A 279 7.59 19.35 -6.86
N LYS A 280 7.56 20.69 -6.99
CA LYS A 280 6.45 21.62 -6.66
C LYS A 280 5.62 21.19 -5.45
N ALA A 281 6.02 21.59 -4.24
CA ALA A 281 5.32 21.30 -2.96
C ALA A 281 3.79 21.55 -2.93
N LYS A 282 3.23 22.26 -3.91
CA LYS A 282 1.78 22.41 -4.13
C LYS A 282 1.11 21.19 -4.79
N ALA A 283 1.74 20.57 -5.80
CA ALA A 283 1.12 19.54 -6.62
C ALA A 283 0.67 18.33 -5.80
N TRP A 284 1.43 17.88 -4.81
CA TRP A 284 1.07 16.67 -4.03
C TRP A 284 -0.02 16.89 -2.98
N LYS A 285 -0.17 18.12 -2.48
CA LYS A 285 -1.25 18.47 -1.54
C LYS A 285 -2.56 18.76 -2.27
N GLU A 286 -2.45 19.29 -3.49
CA GLU A 286 -3.58 19.76 -4.28
C GLU A 286 -4.05 18.72 -5.32
N ILE A 287 -3.19 17.79 -5.74
CA ILE A 287 -3.53 16.69 -6.65
C ILE A 287 -3.64 15.39 -5.87
N TRP A 288 -4.79 14.75 -5.98
CA TRP A 288 -5.21 13.69 -5.08
C TRP A 288 -5.12 12.32 -5.73
N GLY A 289 -4.29 11.43 -5.21
CA GLY A 289 -4.15 10.06 -5.72
C GLY A 289 -5.33 9.16 -5.37
N ALA A 290 -5.91 8.44 -6.33
CA ALA A 290 -6.94 7.45 -6.00
C ALA A 290 -6.98 6.36 -7.07
N GLY A 291 -7.33 5.15 -6.64
CA GLY A 291 -7.52 4.01 -7.52
C GLY A 291 -8.96 3.88 -8.01
N GLN A 292 -9.14 3.09 -9.07
CA GLN A 292 -10.44 2.86 -9.74
C GLN A 292 -11.49 2.16 -8.87
N GLY A 293 -11.08 1.57 -7.72
CA GLY A 293 -11.99 1.05 -6.71
C GLY A 293 -12.79 2.14 -5.97
N VAL A 294 -12.54 3.42 -6.26
CA VAL A 294 -13.17 4.58 -5.60
C VAL A 294 -14.71 4.54 -5.63
N GLY A 295 -15.32 4.07 -6.72
CA GLY A 295 -16.77 4.01 -6.86
C GLY A 295 -17.48 3.04 -5.90
N GLN A 296 -16.73 2.23 -5.13
CA GLN A 296 -17.26 1.34 -4.09
C GLN A 296 -17.17 1.96 -2.69
N ILE A 297 -16.84 3.26 -2.59
CA ILE A 297 -16.62 3.97 -1.35
C ILE A 297 -17.71 5.03 -1.16
N SER A 298 -18.56 4.88 -0.14
CA SER A 298 -19.71 5.77 0.09
C SER A 298 -19.75 6.41 1.47
N ASP A 299 -18.73 6.17 2.31
CA ASP A 299 -18.67 6.63 3.70
C ASP A 299 -17.23 6.74 4.22
N LEU A 300 -17.06 7.30 5.42
CA LEU A 300 -15.79 7.50 6.12
C LEU A 300 -15.82 7.02 7.58
N PRO A 301 -16.04 5.72 7.82
CA PRO A 301 -16.02 5.18 9.18
C PRO A 301 -14.58 5.07 9.72
N PRO A 302 -14.40 4.79 11.03
CA PRO A 302 -13.11 4.39 11.58
C PRO A 302 -12.48 3.23 10.79
N ALA A 303 -11.16 3.20 10.67
CA ALA A 303 -10.45 2.16 9.91
C ALA A 303 -10.71 0.74 10.45
N GLY A 304 -10.94 0.60 11.76
CA GLY A 304 -11.34 -0.68 12.35
C GLY A 304 -12.71 -1.18 11.86
N GLU A 305 -13.67 -0.27 11.66
CA GLU A 305 -14.98 -0.61 11.08
C GLU A 305 -14.87 -0.95 9.60
N ILE A 306 -13.98 -0.29 8.85
CA ILE A 306 -13.65 -0.68 7.48
C ILE A 306 -13.18 -2.13 7.44
N VAL A 307 -12.21 -2.50 8.28
CA VAL A 307 -11.68 -3.87 8.34
C VAL A 307 -12.77 -4.87 8.74
N ALA A 308 -13.62 -4.53 9.70
CA ALA A 308 -14.75 -5.39 10.08
C ALA A 308 -15.74 -5.61 8.92
N ARG A 309 -16.05 -4.57 8.14
CA ARG A 309 -16.90 -4.66 6.95
C ARG A 309 -16.26 -5.53 5.86
N LEU A 310 -15.00 -5.27 5.53
CA LEU A 310 -14.23 -6.07 4.58
C LEU A 310 -14.24 -7.55 4.98
N LYS A 311 -14.19 -7.85 6.28
CA LYS A 311 -14.22 -9.23 6.78
C LYS A 311 -15.57 -9.90 6.56
N ALA A 312 -16.65 -9.19 6.88
CA ALA A 312 -18.00 -9.69 6.66
C ALA A 312 -18.26 -9.97 5.16
N GLU A 313 -17.87 -9.04 4.29
CA GLU A 313 -17.95 -9.18 2.83
C GLU A 313 -17.12 -10.36 2.32
N TYR A 314 -15.88 -10.51 2.80
CA TYR A 314 -14.99 -11.61 2.44
C TYR A 314 -15.58 -12.99 2.79
N GLU A 315 -16.12 -13.14 4.01
CA GLU A 315 -16.76 -14.39 4.42
C GLU A 315 -18.07 -14.65 3.65
N ALA A 316 -18.86 -13.62 3.36
CA ALA A 316 -20.04 -13.75 2.51
C ALA A 316 -19.68 -14.18 1.08
N ALA A 317 -18.59 -13.65 0.51
CA ALA A 317 -18.10 -14.03 -0.80
C ALA A 317 -17.64 -15.51 -0.83
N LYS A 318 -16.96 -15.98 0.22
CA LYS A 318 -16.58 -17.41 0.35
C LYS A 318 -17.80 -18.32 0.36
N LEU A 319 -18.82 -17.97 1.14
CA LEU A 319 -20.08 -18.73 1.18
C LEU A 319 -20.78 -18.74 -0.17
N ARG A 320 -20.85 -17.59 -0.86
CA ARG A 320 -21.43 -17.48 -2.19
C ARG A 320 -20.72 -18.40 -3.19
N LEU A 321 -19.39 -18.42 -3.24
CA LEU A 321 -18.65 -19.32 -4.15
C LEU A 321 -18.83 -20.80 -3.77
N ALA A 322 -18.80 -21.14 -2.47
CA ALA A 322 -18.99 -22.52 -2.02
C ALA A 322 -20.37 -23.10 -2.38
N LEU A 323 -21.41 -22.27 -2.41
CA LEU A 323 -22.76 -22.67 -2.82
C LEU A 323 -22.86 -22.94 -4.33
N HIS A 324 -22.07 -22.24 -5.16
CA HIS A 324 -22.14 -22.34 -6.63
C HIS A 324 -21.20 -23.41 -7.22
N LEU A 325 -20.18 -23.86 -6.49
CA LEU A 325 -19.30 -24.96 -6.90
C LEU A 325 -19.93 -26.37 -6.75
N ARG A 326 -21.23 -26.45 -6.47
CA ARG A 326 -22.02 -27.70 -6.48
C ARG A 326 -22.71 -27.98 -7.81
N LEU A 327 -22.33 -27.27 -8.88
CA LEU A 327 -22.73 -27.52 -10.26
C LEU A 327 -21.80 -28.54 -10.92
#